data_AF-A0A527ZC02-F1
#
_entry.id   AF-A0A527ZC02-F1
#
_cell.length_a   1.000
_cell.length_b   1.000
_cell.length_c   1.000
_cell.angle_alpha   90.00
_cell.angle_beta   90.00
_cell.angle_gamma   90.00
#
_symmetry.space_group_name_H-M   'P 1'
#
loop_
_entity.id
_entity.type
_entity.pdbx_description
1 polymer ?
#
loop_
_entity_poly.entity_id
_entity_poly.type
_entity_poly.pdbx_seq_one_letter_code
_entity_poly.pdbx_strand_id
1 'polypeptide(L)' 'ALVEEILLASRLDHIKKLERVEPVDLLALTAEEGARSCVDVSGEPGVVSGDPTLLTRLVRNLMQNAQRHGSPPVSAHVGT' A
#
# COMPACT_ATOMS: atom_id res chain seq x y z
N ALA A 1 -20.15 -13.60 -0.90
CA ALA A 1 -19.75 -14.92 -1.40
C ALA A 1 -19.40 -14.90 -2.89
N LEU A 2 -20.33 -14.96 -3.86
CA LEU A 2 -19.94 -14.99 -5.29
C LEU A 2 -19.51 -13.62 -5.86
N VAL A 3 -20.11 -12.53 -5.37
CA VAL A 3 -19.90 -11.18 -5.91
C VAL A 3 -18.53 -10.61 -5.57
N GLU A 4 -17.98 -10.95 -4.40
CA GLU A 4 -16.66 -10.49 -3.96
C GLU A 4 -15.53 -11.14 -4.78
N GLU A 5 -15.64 -12.42 -5.11
CA GLU A 5 -14.68 -13.12 -5.99
C GLU A 5 -14.70 -12.57 -7.41
N ILE A 6 -15.89 -12.30 -7.96
CA ILE A 6 -16.04 -11.72 -9.31
C ILE A 6 -15.46 -10.29 -9.37
N LEU A 7 -15.66 -9.49 -8.32
CA LEU A 7 -15.07 -8.14 -8.22
C LEU A 7 -13.54 -8.17 -8.05
N LEU A 8 -13.00 -9.16 -7.33
CA LEU A 8 -11.55 -9.37 -7.20
C LEU A 8 -10.92 -9.75 -8.54
N ALA A 9 -11.51 -10.72 -9.26
CA ALA A 9 -11.04 -11.17 -10.56
C ALA A 9 -11.04 -10.03 -11.61
N SER A 10 -12.11 -9.23 -11.66
CA SER A 10 -12.21 -8.11 -12.60
C SER A 10 -11.21 -6.98 -12.32
N ARG A 11 -10.84 -6.73 -11.04
CA ARG A 11 -9.79 -5.76 -10.68
C ARG A 11 -8.39 -6.25 -11.04
N LEU A 12 -8.14 -7.56 -10.92
CA LEU A 12 -6.87 -8.19 -11.27
C LEU A 12 -6.65 -8.23 -12.79
N ASP A 13 -7.69 -8.55 -13.57
CA ASP A 13 -7.61 -8.56 -15.04
C ASP A 13 -7.39 -7.16 -15.65
N HIS A 14 -7.75 -6.10 -14.92
CA HIS A 14 -7.48 -4.71 -15.29
C HIS A 14 -6.13 -4.18 -14.80
N ILE A 15 -5.29 -5.01 -14.17
CA ILE A 15 -3.89 -4.66 -13.95
C ILE A 15 -3.21 -4.66 -15.31
N LYS A 16 -3.27 -3.50 -15.96
CA LYS A 16 -2.32 -3.10 -17.00
C LYS A 16 -0.94 -3.59 -16.58
N LYS A 17 -0.19 -4.19 -17.50
CA LYS A 17 1.26 -4.42 -17.31
C LYS A 17 1.84 -3.19 -16.60
N LEU A 18 2.57 -3.40 -15.51
CA LEU A 18 3.27 -2.33 -14.80
C LEU A 18 4.01 -1.49 -15.85
N GLU A 19 3.52 -0.28 -16.09
CA GLU A 19 4.02 0.58 -17.18
C GLU A 19 5.44 1.07 -16.83
N ARG A 20 5.76 1.18 -15.53
CA ARG A 20 7.09 1.46 -15.00
C ARG A 20 7.39 0.54 -13.81
N VAL A 21 8.47 -0.21 -13.90
CA VAL A 21 8.99 -1.00 -12.79
C VAL A 21 10.35 -0.44 -12.45
N GLU A 22 10.49 0.14 -11.25
CA GLU A 22 11.73 0.75 -10.79
C GLU A 22 11.99 0.41 -9.31
N PRO A 23 13.24 0.55 -8.84
CA PRO A 23 13.57 0.39 -7.44
C PRO A 23 12.92 1.49 -6.59
N VAL A 24 12.18 1.10 -5.55
CA VAL A 24 11.47 1.99 -4.63
C VAL A 24 11.84 1.63 -3.20
N ASP A 25 12.28 2.63 -2.42
CA ASP A 25 12.44 2.50 -0.98
C ASP A 25 11.06 2.50 -0.30
N LEU A 26 10.64 1.32 0.17
CA LEU A 26 9.32 1.14 0.79
C LEU A 26 9.21 1.82 2.15
N LEU A 27 10.29 1.88 2.93
CA LEU A 27 10.23 2.56 4.22
C LEU A 27 10.03 4.06 4.00
N ALA A 28 10.80 4.65 3.07
CA ALA A 28 10.65 6.05 2.73
C ALA A 28 9.24 6.37 2.20
N LEU A 29 8.76 5.59 1.22
CA LEU A 29 7.41 5.78 0.66
C LEU A 29 6.32 5.62 1.73
N THR A 30 6.44 4.64 2.61
CA THR A 30 5.46 4.41 3.69
C THR A 30 5.50 5.51 4.73
N ALA A 31 6.69 6.00 5.09
CA ALA A 31 6.84 7.13 6.01
C ALA A 31 6.22 8.42 5.45
N GLU A 32 6.41 8.71 4.16
CA GLU A 32 5.77 9.85 3.50
C GLU A 32 4.24 9.79 3.55
N GLU A 33 3.66 8.64 3.21
CA GLU A 33 2.20 8.46 3.26
C GLU A 33 1.68 8.40 4.71
N GLY A 34 2.47 7.87 5.65
CA GLY A 34 2.16 7.85 7.08
C GLY A 34 2.06 9.25 7.66
N ALA A 35 3.02 10.13 7.33
CA ALA A 35 3.00 11.53 7.72
C ALA A 35 1.77 12.27 7.15
N ARG A 36 1.39 11.99 5.89
CA ARG A 36 0.17 12.56 5.28
C ARG A 36 -1.12 12.05 5.93
N SER A 37 -1.09 10.82 6.42
CA SER A 37 -2.27 10.13 6.97
C SER A 37 -2.35 10.19 8.50
N CYS A 38 -1.38 10.81 9.18
CA CYS A 38 -1.23 10.76 10.64
C CYS A 38 -1.17 9.32 11.19
N VAL A 39 -0.45 8.43 10.51
CA VAL A 39 -0.19 7.04 10.92
C VAL A 39 1.28 6.92 11.29
N ASP A 40 1.57 6.38 12.47
CA ASP A 40 2.95 6.15 12.90
C ASP A 40 3.57 5.02 12.07
N VAL A 41 4.81 5.21 11.62
CA VAL A 41 5.51 4.29 10.72
C VAL A 41 6.86 3.89 11.34
N SER A 42 7.06 2.60 11.45
CA SER A 42 8.33 2.00 11.89
C SER A 42 8.81 0.97 10.87
N GLY A 43 10.07 0.59 10.93
CA GLY A 43 10.58 -0.51 10.10
C GLY A 43 12.03 -0.36 9.71
N GLU A 44 12.43 -1.26 8.80
CA GLU A 44 13.76 -1.29 8.22
C GLU A 44 13.72 -0.81 6.76
N PRO A 45 14.75 -0.08 6.28
CA PRO A 45 14.84 0.32 4.88
C PRO A 45 14.83 -0.92 3.97
N GLY A 46 14.01 -0.88 2.92
CA GLY A 46 13.86 -1.99 1.99
C GLY A 46 13.52 -1.50 0.60
N VAL A 47 14.31 -1.92 -0.39
CA VAL A 47 14.09 -1.57 -1.80
C VAL A 47 13.30 -2.69 -2.47
N VAL A 48 12.18 -2.33 -3.09
CA VAL A 48 11.38 -3.25 -3.91
C VAL A 48 11.30 -2.77 -5.35
N SER A 49 11.10 -3.70 -6.27
CA SER A 49 10.88 -3.39 -7.68
C SER A 49 9.38 -3.26 -7.95
N GLY A 50 8.91 -2.08 -8.34
CA GLY A 50 7.49 -1.84 -8.60
C GLY A 50 7.19 -0.49 -9.23
N ASP A 51 5.92 -0.24 -9.53
CA ASP A 51 5.45 1.07 -9.98
C ASP A 51 5.24 1.96 -8.74
N PRO A 52 5.98 3.09 -8.59
CA PRO A 52 5.86 3.94 -7.42
C PRO A 52 4.44 4.48 -7.23
N THR A 53 3.74 4.80 -8.32
CA THR A 53 2.37 5.34 -8.25
C THR A 53 1.42 4.31 -7.69
N LEU A 54 1.56 3.04 -8.10
CA LEU A 54 0.74 1.95 -7.59
C LEU A 54 1.10 1.59 -6.15
N LEU A 55 2.38 1.60 -5.78
CA LEU A 55 2.84 1.35 -4.42
C LEU A 55 2.36 2.45 -3.46
N THR A 56 2.47 3.72 -3.83
CA THR A 56 1.90 4.84 -3.05
C THR A 56 0.39 4.67 -2.89
N ARG A 57 -0.33 4.29 -3.97
CA ARG A 57 -1.77 4.04 -3.91
C ARG A 57 -2.11 2.87 -2.99
N LEU A 58 -1.32 1.80 -3.04
CA LEU A 58 -1.49 0.63 -2.17
C LEU A 58 -1.35 1.03 -0.70
N VAL A 59 -0.24 1.65 -0.33
CA VAL A 59 0.04 2.06 1.06
C VAL A 59 -1.06 2.99 1.59
N ARG A 60 -1.42 4.02 0.82
CA ARG A 60 -2.51 4.93 1.18
C ARG A 60 -3.83 4.19 1.38
N ASN A 61 -4.17 3.26 0.49
CA ASN A 61 -5.41 2.48 0.61
C ASN A 61 -5.42 1.64 1.89
N LEU A 62 -4.28 1.03 2.24
CA LEU A 62 -4.14 0.23 3.46
C LEU A 62 -4.31 1.11 4.70
N MET A 63 -3.66 2.27 4.75
CA MET A 63 -3.80 3.22 5.86
C MET A 63 -5.24 3.72 6.01
N GLN A 64 -5.90 4.10 4.91
CA GLN A 64 -7.30 4.51 4.93
C GLN A 64 -8.22 3.38 5.39
N ASN A 65 -7.98 2.15 4.95
CA ASN A 65 -8.74 0.99 5.41
C ASN A 65 -8.56 0.78 6.91
N ALA A 66 -7.32 0.83 7.41
CA ALA A 66 -7.03 0.66 8.82
C ALA A 66 -7.66 1.77 9.67
N GLN A 67 -7.71 3.02 9.20
CA GLN A 67 -8.38 4.11 9.90
C GLN A 67 -9.91 3.98 9.91
N ARG A 68 -10.51 3.56 8.79
CA ARG A 68 -11.98 3.42 8.69
C ARG A 68 -12.52 2.20 9.42
N HIS A 69 -11.76 1.10 9.40
CA HIS A 69 -12.25 -0.22 9.81
C HIS A 69 -11.45 -0.83 10.96
N GLY A 70 -10.26 -0.32 11.26
CA GLY A 70 -9.43 -0.78 12.37
C GLY A 70 -9.82 -0.13 13.70
N SER A 71 -9.18 -0.60 14.76
CA SER A 71 -9.28 0.01 16.10
C SER A 71 -8.11 0.96 16.32
N PRO A 72 -8.33 2.26 16.58
CA PRO A 72 -7.27 3.20 16.90
C PRO A 72 -6.52 2.84 18.20
N PRO A 73 -5.22 3.18 18.33
CA PRO A 73 -4.39 3.84 17.32
C PRO A 73 -3.92 2.87 16.23
N VAL A 74 -3.79 3.39 15.00
CA VAL A 74 -3.29 2.63 13.84
C VAL A 74 -1.83 2.98 13.62
N SER A 75 -1.01 1.96 13.36
CA SER A 75 0.41 2.08 13.00
C SER A 75 0.74 1.20 11.79
N ALA A 76 1.77 1.56 11.04
CA ALA A 76 2.33 0.77 9.96
C ALA A 76 3.76 0.30 10.31
N HIS A 77 4.10 -0.91 9.86
CA HIS A 77 5.43 -1.48 10.02
C HIS A 77 5.93 -2.00 8.67
N VAL A 78 7.15 -1.64 8.30
CA VAL A 78 7.85 -2.17 7.12
C VAL A 78 8.93 -3.15 7.58
N GLY A 79 8.72 -4.43 7.30
CA GLY A 79 9.68 -5.51 7.59
C GLY A 79 9.88 -6.38 6.35
N THR A 80 11.03 -7.06 6.28
CA THR A 80 11.35 -8.06 5.25
C THR A 80 10.80 -9.44 5.59
#